data_AF-A0A843DA47-F1
#
_entry.id   AF-A0A843DA47-F1
#
_cell.length_a   1.000
_cell.length_b   1.000
_cell.length_c   1.000
_cell.angle_alpha   90.00
_cell.angle_beta   90.00
_cell.angle_gamma   90.00
#
_symmetry.space_group_name_H-M   'P 1'
#
loop_
_entity.id
_entity.type
_entity.pdbx_description
1 polymer ?
#
loop_
_entity_poly.entity_id
_entity_poly.type
_entity_poly.pdbx_seq_one_letter_code
_entity_poly.pdbx_strand_id
1 'polypeptide(L)'
;EYLDKGDLVRGYEKLSRADIYLGRVNRRQYYGFWSYAGDMMSAGVNTARMSNKYSHDRLHFPSYLSKMSRSKTARTLRKSIDLKLAIYLHTSTKRVDLDILPYVKHLVNNDPEMRMIITKELELEPEELGFLLDKKPDSKDVKAVFSAIEEELSKREIAKRSEVKVAEPVKEPEPVIEMKEEKKEELKKKPVEKKKNQASLFDF
;
A
#
# COMPACT_ATOMS: atom_id res chain seq x y z
N GLU A 1 -14.99 -27.33 -22.59
CA GLU A 1 -13.51 -27.46 -22.68
C GLU A 1 -13.14 -28.53 -23.72
N TYR A 2 -11.90 -28.61 -24.20
CA TYR A 2 -11.50 -29.73 -25.07
C TYR A 2 -11.29 -30.99 -24.24
N LEU A 3 -11.88 -32.11 -24.67
CA LEU A 3 -11.77 -33.39 -23.97
C LEU A 3 -10.46 -34.12 -24.30
N ASP A 4 -9.95 -33.93 -25.52
CA ASP A 4 -8.68 -34.48 -25.94
C ASP A 4 -7.51 -33.62 -25.45
N LYS A 5 -6.49 -34.28 -24.87
CA LYS A 5 -5.32 -33.58 -24.33
C LYS A 5 -4.51 -32.89 -25.43
N GLY A 6 -4.45 -33.46 -26.63
CA GLY A 6 -3.70 -32.87 -27.75
C GLY A 6 -4.34 -31.57 -28.24
N ASP A 7 -5.67 -31.55 -28.37
CA ASP A 7 -6.44 -30.34 -28.71
C ASP A 7 -6.28 -29.25 -27.63
N LEU A 8 -6.31 -29.65 -26.36
CA LEU A 8 -6.13 -28.75 -25.22
C LEU A 8 -4.76 -28.07 -25.23
N VAL A 9 -3.68 -28.83 -25.47
CA VAL A 9 -2.31 -28.27 -25.57
C VAL A 9 -2.21 -27.26 -26.71
N ARG A 10 -2.73 -27.60 -27.90
CA ARG A 10 -2.74 -26.68 -29.05
C ARG A 10 -3.54 -25.42 -28.75
N GLY A 11 -4.70 -25.55 -28.11
CA GLY A 11 -5.54 -24.41 -27.73
C GLY A 11 -4.81 -23.46 -26.78
N TYR A 12 -4.16 -24.00 -25.75
CA TYR A 12 -3.36 -23.20 -24.82
C TYR A 12 -2.13 -22.57 -25.48
N GLU A 13 -1.50 -23.23 -26.45
CA GLU A 13 -0.39 -22.64 -27.21
C GLU A 13 -0.84 -21.39 -27.98
N LYS A 14 -2.02 -21.44 -28.63
CA LYS A 14 -2.59 -20.27 -29.32
C LYS A 14 -2.93 -19.14 -28.36
N LEU A 15 -3.54 -19.46 -27.21
CA LEU A 15 -3.82 -18.49 -26.14
C LEU A 15 -2.53 -17.88 -25.56
N SER A 16 -1.48 -18.68 -25.35
CA SER A 16 -0.19 -18.19 -24.87
C SER A 16 0.44 -17.19 -25.85
N ARG A 17 0.35 -17.45 -27.16
CA ARG A 17 0.81 -16.50 -28.19
C ARG A 17 -0.01 -15.20 -28.17
N ALA A 18 -1.31 -15.27 -27.95
CA ALA A 18 -2.15 -14.08 -27.79
C ALA A 18 -1.71 -13.22 -26.59
N ASP A 19 -1.40 -13.85 -25.45
CA ASP A 19 -0.91 -13.14 -24.25
C ASP A 19 0.43 -12.43 -24.51
N ILE A 20 1.34 -13.05 -25.27
CA ILE A 20 2.59 -12.39 -25.70
C ILE A 20 2.30 -11.12 -26.50
N TYR A 21 1.32 -11.14 -27.41
CA TYR A 21 0.93 -9.93 -28.16
C TYR A 21 0.32 -8.86 -27.25
N LEU A 22 -0.57 -9.23 -26.33
CA LEU A 22 -1.14 -8.30 -25.35
C LEU A 22 -0.07 -7.69 -24.44
N GLY A 23 0.89 -8.50 -24.00
CA GLY A 23 2.05 -8.03 -23.23
C GLY A 23 2.92 -7.04 -24.01
N ARG A 24 3.10 -7.26 -25.33
CA ARG A 24 3.79 -6.30 -26.21
C ARG A 24 3.02 -5.00 -26.38
N VAL A 25 1.69 -5.06 -26.47
CA VAL A 25 0.83 -3.86 -26.53
C VAL A 25 1.02 -3.04 -25.27
N ASN A 26 0.94 -3.65 -24.08
CA ASN A 26 1.11 -2.92 -22.83
C ASN A 26 2.48 -2.25 -22.70
N ARG A 27 3.55 -2.89 -23.20
CA ARG A 27 4.92 -2.34 -23.14
C ARG A 27 5.17 -1.24 -24.18
N ARG A 28 4.68 -1.41 -25.41
CA ARG A 28 4.99 -0.52 -26.55
C ARG A 28 3.88 0.46 -26.91
N GLN A 29 2.70 0.31 -26.32
CA GLN A 29 1.48 1.07 -26.64
C GLN A 29 1.08 1.00 -28.12
N TYR A 30 1.52 -0.04 -28.85
CA TYR A 30 1.14 -0.27 -30.23
C TYR A 30 -0.08 -1.19 -30.30
N TYR A 31 -1.26 -0.59 -30.43
CA TYR A 31 -2.55 -1.29 -30.42
C TYR A 31 -2.84 -2.10 -31.68
N GLY A 32 -2.03 -1.98 -32.74
CA GLY A 32 -2.16 -2.81 -33.95
C GLY A 32 -1.98 -4.31 -33.67
N PHE A 33 -1.30 -4.68 -32.58
CA PHE A 33 -1.20 -6.08 -32.16
C PHE A 33 -2.50 -6.67 -31.60
N TRP A 34 -3.54 -5.86 -31.35
CA TRP A 34 -4.85 -6.37 -30.92
C TRP A 34 -5.54 -7.22 -31.97
N SER A 35 -5.36 -6.93 -33.27
CA SER A 35 -5.93 -7.77 -34.33
C SER A 35 -5.37 -9.20 -34.24
N TYR A 36 -4.04 -9.33 -34.20
CA TYR A 36 -3.35 -10.61 -34.06
C TYR A 36 -3.72 -11.35 -32.76
N ALA A 37 -3.85 -10.63 -31.65
CA ALA A 37 -4.26 -11.21 -30.38
C ALA A 37 -5.72 -11.72 -30.45
N GLY A 38 -6.62 -10.92 -31.01
CA GLY A 38 -8.03 -11.28 -31.23
C GLY A 38 -8.20 -12.51 -32.11
N ASP A 39 -7.45 -12.57 -33.22
CA ASP A 39 -7.44 -13.71 -34.15
C ASP A 39 -6.99 -14.99 -33.45
N MET A 40 -5.92 -14.91 -32.65
CA MET A 40 -5.40 -16.06 -31.90
C MET A 40 -6.35 -16.52 -30.79
N MET A 41 -7.01 -15.59 -30.08
CA MET A 41 -7.99 -15.90 -29.04
C MET A 41 -9.27 -16.53 -29.60
N SER A 42 -9.69 -16.12 -30.80
CA SER A 42 -10.97 -16.54 -31.39
C SER A 42 -10.77 -17.70 -32.37
N ALA A 43 -10.20 -17.43 -33.54
CA ALA A 43 -9.99 -18.42 -34.58
C ALA A 43 -8.87 -19.41 -34.22
N GLY A 44 -7.81 -18.93 -33.53
CA GLY A 44 -6.70 -19.77 -33.12
C GLY A 44 -7.12 -20.91 -32.18
N VAL A 45 -7.93 -20.62 -31.16
CA VAL A 45 -8.44 -21.65 -30.25
C VAL A 45 -9.37 -22.60 -31.00
N ASN A 46 -10.30 -22.09 -31.81
CA ASN A 46 -11.25 -22.93 -32.55
C ASN A 46 -10.55 -23.91 -33.52
N THR A 47 -9.48 -23.46 -34.19
CA THR A 47 -8.71 -24.28 -35.13
C THR A 47 -7.79 -25.29 -34.45
N ALA A 48 -7.57 -25.20 -33.13
CA ALA A 48 -6.76 -26.16 -32.39
C ALA A 48 -7.40 -27.55 -32.29
N ARG A 49 -8.72 -27.64 -32.51
CA ARG A 49 -9.47 -28.88 -32.47
C ARG A 49 -9.20 -29.73 -33.71
N MET A 50 -8.63 -30.90 -33.50
CA MET A 50 -8.44 -31.94 -34.51
C MET A 50 -9.27 -33.19 -34.21
N SER A 51 -9.72 -33.38 -32.96
CA SER A 51 -10.56 -34.52 -32.59
C SER A 51 -12.06 -34.26 -32.78
N ASN A 52 -12.83 -35.33 -33.00
CA ASN A 52 -14.30 -35.29 -33.10
C ASN A 52 -15.00 -35.34 -31.72
N LYS A 53 -14.28 -35.12 -30.61
CA LYS A 53 -14.85 -35.19 -29.26
C LYS A 53 -15.41 -33.82 -28.86
N TYR A 54 -16.68 -33.80 -28.44
CA TYR A 54 -17.37 -32.58 -28.03
C TYR A 54 -17.68 -32.59 -26.53
N SER A 55 -17.31 -31.50 -25.86
CA SER A 55 -17.76 -31.22 -24.49
C SER A 55 -19.02 -30.37 -24.55
N HIS A 56 -20.07 -30.81 -23.86
CA HIS A 56 -21.36 -30.10 -23.78
C HIS A 56 -21.41 -29.17 -22.55
N ASP A 57 -20.27 -28.60 -22.17
CA ASP A 57 -20.20 -27.75 -20.99
C ASP A 57 -20.77 -26.37 -21.29
N ARG A 58 -21.37 -25.74 -20.28
CA ARG A 58 -22.00 -24.43 -20.43
C ARG A 58 -20.93 -23.34 -20.41
N LEU A 59 -21.21 -22.24 -21.12
CA LEU A 59 -20.36 -21.05 -21.04
C LEU A 59 -20.53 -20.40 -19.66
N HIS A 60 -19.43 -20.35 -18.91
CA HIS A 60 -19.36 -19.69 -17.61
C HIS A 60 -18.70 -18.33 -17.73
N PHE A 61 -19.09 -17.40 -16.85
CA PHE A 61 -18.39 -16.14 -16.70
C PHE A 61 -16.91 -16.41 -16.30
N PRO A 62 -15.93 -15.67 -16.83
CA PRO A 62 -14.53 -15.89 -16.51
C PRO A 62 -14.24 -15.84 -15.01
N SER A 63 -13.82 -16.98 -14.45
CA SER A 63 -13.56 -17.09 -13.00
C SER A 63 -12.40 -16.20 -12.53
N TYR A 64 -11.49 -15.82 -13.44
CA TYR A 64 -10.34 -14.98 -13.14
C TYR A 64 -10.74 -13.60 -12.59
N LEU A 65 -11.71 -12.91 -13.21
CA LEU A 65 -12.16 -11.60 -12.73
C LEU A 65 -12.76 -11.70 -11.31
N SER A 66 -13.58 -12.72 -11.08
CA SER A 66 -14.15 -12.99 -9.77
C SER A 66 -13.07 -13.29 -8.72
N LYS A 67 -12.05 -14.09 -9.06
CA LYS A 67 -10.90 -14.37 -8.17
C LYS A 67 -10.06 -13.12 -7.89
N MET A 68 -9.81 -12.29 -8.90
CA MET A 68 -9.05 -11.04 -8.77
C MET A 68 -9.77 -10.02 -7.88
N SER A 69 -11.10 -9.94 -8.00
CA SER A 69 -11.95 -9.10 -7.17
C SER A 69 -11.95 -9.57 -5.71
N ARG A 70 -12.19 -10.86 -5.46
CA ARG A 70 -12.20 -11.45 -4.11
C ARG A 70 -10.87 -11.26 -3.37
N SER A 71 -9.75 -11.36 -4.08
CA SER A 71 -8.41 -11.19 -3.50
C SER A 71 -7.95 -9.73 -3.45
N LYS A 72 -8.73 -8.75 -3.93
CA LYS A 72 -8.31 -7.34 -4.00
C LYS A 72 -7.96 -6.81 -2.60
N THR A 73 -8.83 -7.01 -1.62
CA THR A 73 -8.67 -6.53 -0.24
C THR A 73 -7.45 -7.15 0.45
N ALA A 74 -7.28 -8.47 0.36
CA ALA A 74 -6.13 -9.16 0.93
C ALA A 74 -4.81 -8.68 0.28
N ARG A 75 -4.79 -8.44 -1.03
CA ARG A 75 -3.61 -7.92 -1.74
C ARG A 75 -3.31 -6.46 -1.39
N THR A 76 -4.33 -5.63 -1.14
CA THR A 76 -4.10 -4.24 -0.72
C THR A 76 -3.53 -4.16 0.69
N LEU A 77 -4.10 -4.92 1.64
CA LEU A 77 -3.59 -4.99 3.01
C LEU A 77 -2.18 -5.57 3.07
N ARG A 78 -1.91 -6.64 2.31
CA ARG A 78 -0.57 -7.21 2.22
C ARG A 78 0.46 -6.20 1.70
N LYS A 79 0.11 -5.48 0.62
CA LYS A 79 0.98 -4.43 0.06
C LYS A 79 1.22 -3.26 1.00
N SER A 80 0.24 -2.86 1.81
CA SER A 80 0.41 -1.75 2.76
C SER A 80 1.36 -2.15 3.89
N ILE A 81 1.20 -3.36 4.45
CA ILE A 81 2.12 -3.94 5.43
C ILE A 81 3.53 -4.07 4.86
N ASP A 82 3.66 -4.63 3.65
CA ASP A 82 4.96 -4.81 3.00
C ASP A 82 5.67 -3.48 2.80
N LEU A 83 4.93 -2.40 2.49
CA LEU A 83 5.47 -1.07 2.33
C LEU A 83 5.98 -0.49 3.66
N LYS A 84 5.19 -0.60 4.74
CA LYS A 84 5.58 -0.13 6.08
C LYS A 84 6.84 -0.84 6.57
N LEU A 85 6.87 -2.17 6.43
CA LEU A 85 8.03 -2.99 6.77
C LEU A 85 9.26 -2.68 5.88
N ALA A 86 9.05 -2.47 4.59
CA ALA A 86 10.12 -2.11 3.66
C ALA A 86 10.79 -0.78 4.04
N ILE A 87 10.00 0.21 4.46
CA ILE A 87 10.50 1.51 4.92
C ILE A 87 11.29 1.34 6.22
N TYR A 88 10.74 0.61 7.20
CA TYR A 88 11.37 0.39 8.50
C TYR A 88 12.69 -0.39 8.39
N LEU A 89 12.72 -1.42 7.54
CA LEU A 89 13.88 -2.29 7.37
C LEU A 89 14.85 -1.84 6.26
N HIS A 90 14.53 -0.75 5.54
CA HIS A 90 15.27 -0.29 4.36
C HIS A 90 15.51 -1.39 3.30
N THR A 91 14.47 -2.18 3.02
CA THR A 91 14.54 -3.27 2.03
C THR A 91 13.48 -3.12 0.95
N SER A 92 13.60 -3.88 -0.14
CA SER A 92 12.56 -3.89 -1.18
C SER A 92 11.28 -4.58 -0.69
N THR A 93 10.12 -4.05 -1.08
CA THR A 93 8.80 -4.65 -0.77
C THR A 93 8.71 -6.12 -1.19
N LYS A 94 9.34 -6.48 -2.31
CA LYS A 94 9.39 -7.87 -2.79
C LYS A 94 10.18 -8.79 -1.86
N ARG A 95 11.28 -8.30 -1.27
CA ARG A 95 12.07 -9.06 -0.27
C ARG A 95 11.26 -9.23 1.01
N VAL A 96 10.54 -8.19 1.43
CA VAL A 96 9.66 -8.25 2.61
C VAL A 96 8.57 -9.30 2.42
N ASP A 97 7.88 -9.27 1.29
CA ASP A 97 6.77 -10.16 0.98
C ASP A 97 7.16 -11.65 0.99
N LEU A 98 8.33 -11.96 0.44
CA LEU A 98 8.83 -13.33 0.31
C LEU A 98 9.46 -13.85 1.61
N ASP A 99 10.33 -13.04 2.23
CA ASP A 99 11.25 -13.52 3.25
C ASP A 99 10.96 -13.01 4.65
N ILE A 100 10.27 -11.89 4.83
CA ILE A 100 10.10 -11.25 6.16
C ILE A 100 8.68 -11.42 6.69
N LEU A 101 7.68 -11.16 5.83
CA LEU A 101 6.27 -11.18 6.21
C LEU A 101 5.83 -12.51 6.88
N PRO A 102 6.24 -13.71 6.42
CA PRO A 102 5.88 -14.95 7.09
C PRO A 102 6.40 -15.03 8.54
N TYR A 103 7.60 -14.53 8.81
CA TYR A 103 8.17 -14.53 10.15
C TYR A 103 7.52 -13.46 11.03
N VAL A 104 7.26 -12.27 10.51
CA VAL A 104 6.53 -11.22 11.25
C VAL A 104 5.15 -11.75 11.66
N LYS A 105 4.46 -12.44 10.76
CA LYS A 105 3.18 -13.08 11.05
C LYS A 105 3.29 -14.10 12.19
N HIS A 106 4.35 -14.91 12.19
CA HIS A 106 4.61 -15.87 13.26
C HIS A 106 4.92 -15.19 14.60
N LEU A 107 5.74 -14.14 14.60
CA LEU A 107 6.09 -13.37 15.81
C LEU A 107 4.85 -12.72 16.43
N VAL A 108 4.04 -12.05 15.63
CA VAL A 108 2.81 -11.39 16.07
C VAL A 108 1.80 -12.37 16.67
N ASN A 109 1.73 -13.61 16.18
CA ASN A 109 0.82 -14.62 16.70
C ASN A 109 1.25 -15.18 18.06
N ASN A 110 2.55 -15.43 18.24
CA ASN A 110 3.05 -16.11 19.43
C ASN A 110 3.33 -15.17 20.60
N ASP A 111 3.79 -13.94 20.34
CA ASP A 111 4.25 -13.02 21.37
C ASP A 111 3.40 -11.72 21.41
N PRO A 112 2.63 -11.49 22.49
CA PRO A 112 1.86 -10.27 22.69
C PRO A 112 2.72 -9.01 22.83
N GLU A 113 3.91 -9.10 23.43
CA GLU A 113 4.78 -7.93 23.64
C GLU A 113 5.37 -7.48 22.31
N MET A 114 5.89 -8.42 21.51
CA MET A 114 6.37 -8.12 20.16
C MET A 114 5.25 -7.60 19.27
N ARG A 115 4.02 -8.10 19.42
CA ARG A 115 2.85 -7.56 18.70
C ARG A 115 2.65 -6.07 19.00
N MET A 116 2.76 -5.67 20.26
CA MET A 116 2.63 -4.27 20.68
C MET A 116 3.70 -3.39 20.05
N ILE A 117 4.96 -3.83 20.12
CA ILE A 117 6.12 -3.10 19.57
C ILE A 117 5.97 -2.93 18.06
N ILE A 118 5.70 -4.03 17.33
CA ILE A 118 5.56 -4.01 15.86
C ILE A 118 4.41 -3.08 15.44
N THR A 119 3.26 -3.17 16.10
CA THR A 119 2.09 -2.33 15.80
C THR A 119 2.39 -0.85 15.99
N LYS A 120 3.17 -0.52 17.02
CA LYS A 120 3.56 0.84 17.37
C LYS A 120 4.61 1.41 16.41
N GLU A 121 5.70 0.68 16.20
CA GLU A 121 6.82 1.14 15.37
C GLU A 121 6.43 1.28 13.89
N LEU A 122 5.54 0.42 13.39
CA LEU A 122 5.05 0.45 12.01
C LEU A 122 3.76 1.25 11.84
N GLU A 123 3.17 1.78 12.92
CA GLU A 123 1.88 2.47 12.91
C GLU A 123 0.82 1.66 12.15
N LEU A 124 0.62 0.39 12.53
CA LEU A 124 -0.31 -0.50 11.84
C LEU A 124 -1.76 -0.08 12.05
N GLU A 125 -2.56 -0.18 10.99
CA GLU A 125 -4.00 0.01 11.08
C GLU A 125 -4.69 -1.25 11.66
N PRO A 126 -5.90 -1.14 12.23
CA PRO A 126 -6.63 -2.29 12.77
C PRO A 126 -6.89 -3.40 11.74
N GLU A 127 -7.08 -3.04 10.47
CA GLU A 127 -7.25 -3.99 9.37
C GLU A 127 -5.97 -4.79 9.08
N GLU A 128 -4.81 -4.13 9.17
CA GLU A 128 -3.50 -4.73 8.92
C GLU A 128 -3.12 -5.68 10.05
N LEU A 129 -3.33 -5.27 11.31
CA LEU A 129 -3.10 -6.14 12.45
C LEU A 129 -4.06 -7.35 12.44
N GLY A 130 -5.32 -7.13 12.05
CA GLY A 130 -6.28 -8.21 11.82
C GLY A 130 -5.79 -9.21 10.76
N PHE A 131 -5.23 -8.70 9.65
CA PHE A 131 -4.65 -9.53 8.60
C PHE A 131 -3.45 -10.37 9.08
N LEU A 132 -2.57 -9.81 9.90
CA LEU A 132 -1.44 -10.55 10.49
C LEU A 132 -1.92 -11.66 11.44
N LEU A 133 -3.01 -11.44 12.17
CA LEU A 133 -3.60 -12.40 13.10
C LEU A 133 -4.60 -13.38 12.46
N ASP A 134 -4.86 -13.28 11.16
CA ASP A 134 -5.95 -13.99 10.47
C ASP A 134 -7.32 -13.80 11.15
N LYS A 135 -7.54 -12.63 11.77
CA LYS A 135 -8.74 -12.28 12.51
C LYS A 135 -9.42 -11.07 11.88
N LYS A 136 -10.69 -10.87 12.24
CA LYS A 136 -11.40 -9.64 11.89
C LYS A 136 -10.79 -8.43 12.63
N PRO A 137 -10.84 -7.22 12.03
CA PRO A 137 -10.33 -6.01 12.67
C PRO A 137 -11.01 -5.73 14.03
N ASP A 138 -12.29 -6.11 14.16
CA ASP A 138 -13.07 -5.88 15.39
C ASP A 138 -12.81 -6.89 16.52
N SER A 139 -11.86 -7.80 16.34
CA SER A 139 -11.59 -8.85 17.33
C SER A 139 -11.05 -8.27 18.65
N LYS A 140 -11.32 -8.98 19.75
CA LYS A 140 -10.91 -8.57 21.10
C LYS A 140 -9.40 -8.35 21.20
N ASP A 141 -8.62 -9.21 20.53
CA ASP A 141 -7.16 -9.16 20.58
C ASP A 141 -6.59 -7.91 19.91
N VAL A 142 -7.20 -7.48 18.80
CA VAL A 142 -6.81 -6.25 18.10
C VAL A 142 -7.14 -5.05 18.98
N LYS A 143 -8.35 -5.00 19.55
CA LYS A 143 -8.76 -3.90 20.44
C LYS A 143 -7.90 -3.79 21.70
N ALA A 144 -7.53 -4.92 22.30
CA ALA A 144 -6.66 -4.96 23.47
C ALA A 144 -5.26 -4.38 23.19
N VAL A 145 -4.72 -4.63 21.99
CA VAL A 145 -3.44 -4.05 21.56
C VAL A 145 -3.55 -2.54 21.43
N PHE A 146 -4.57 -2.04 20.75
CA PHE A 146 -4.74 -0.58 20.59
C PHE A 146 -4.98 0.13 21.92
N SER A 147 -5.80 -0.42 22.82
CA SER A 147 -6.00 0.17 24.16
C SER A 147 -4.70 0.22 24.96
N ALA A 148 -3.88 -0.84 24.90
CA ALA A 148 -2.60 -0.86 25.57
C ALA A 148 -1.60 0.14 24.95
N ILE A 149 -1.66 0.39 23.64
CA ILE A 149 -0.83 1.41 22.97
C ILE A 149 -1.24 2.81 23.43
N GLU A 150 -2.54 3.08 23.49
CA GLU A 150 -3.08 4.37 23.97
C GLU A 150 -2.70 4.64 25.45
N GLU A 151 -2.76 3.62 26.30
CA GLU A 151 -2.29 3.71 27.68
C GLU A 151 -0.79 4.00 27.78
N GLU A 152 0.05 3.40 26.94
CA GLU A 152 1.48 3.71 26.91
C GLU A 152 1.76 5.13 26.40
N LEU A 153 1.03 5.59 25.38
CA LEU A 153 1.17 6.94 24.84
C LEU A 153 0.79 7.98 25.89
N SER A 154 -0.35 7.80 26.58
CA SER A 154 -0.79 8.69 27.66
C SER A 154 0.22 8.72 28.82
N LYS A 155 0.76 7.57 29.24
CA LYS A 155 1.84 7.50 30.25
C LYS A 155 3.09 8.26 29.82
N ARG A 156 3.51 8.13 28.55
CA ARG A 156 4.67 8.87 27.99
C ARG A 156 4.43 10.37 27.91
N GLU A 157 3.22 10.81 27.54
CA GLU A 157 2.88 12.24 27.50
C GLU A 157 2.87 12.87 28.90
N ILE A 158 2.36 12.15 29.90
CA ILE A 158 2.38 12.59 31.30
C ILE A 158 3.83 12.72 31.80
N ALA A 159 4.71 11.76 31.45
CA ALA A 159 6.13 11.81 31.78
C ALA A 159 6.84 13.01 31.12
N LYS A 160 6.65 13.23 29.81
CA LYS A 160 7.20 14.41 29.11
C LYS A 160 6.70 15.73 29.70
N ARG A 161 5.42 15.82 30.08
CA ARG A 161 4.87 17.02 30.75
C ARG A 161 5.45 17.23 32.16
N SER A 162 5.82 16.16 32.86
CA SER A 162 6.49 16.27 34.16
C SER A 162 7.95 16.72 34.03
N GLU A 163 8.66 16.32 32.96
CA GLU A 163 10.03 16.76 32.67
C GLU A 163 10.09 18.24 32.25
N VAL A 164 9.12 18.71 31.43
CA VAL A 164 9.04 20.13 31.01
C VAL A 164 8.73 21.07 32.17
N LYS A 165 8.07 20.60 33.25
CA LYS A 165 7.86 21.41 34.46
C LYS A 165 9.12 21.57 35.34
N VAL A 166 10.17 20.78 35.09
CA VAL A 166 11.44 20.88 35.82
C VAL A 166 12.42 21.80 35.07
N ALA A 167 12.15 22.17 33.82
CA ALA A 167 13.02 23.00 33.00
C ALA A 167 12.34 24.33 32.56
N GLU A 168 12.35 25.34 33.45
CA GLU A 168 12.61 26.77 33.13
C GLU A 168 12.47 27.69 34.37
N PRO A 169 13.27 28.78 34.56
CA PRO A 169 14.55 29.14 33.93
C PRO A 169 15.68 29.46 34.96
N VAL A 170 16.92 29.03 34.68
CA VAL A 170 18.12 29.58 35.34
C VAL A 170 18.55 30.82 34.55
N LYS A 171 18.60 31.96 35.23
CA LYS A 171 19.07 33.25 34.72
C LYS A 171 20.49 33.12 34.15
N GLU A 172 20.66 33.44 32.88
CA GLU A 172 21.97 33.82 32.34
C GLU A 172 22.35 35.21 32.92
N PRO A 173 23.54 35.39 33.51
CA PRO A 173 24.03 36.72 33.85
C PRO A 173 24.52 37.43 32.58
N GLU A 174 23.95 38.61 32.32
CA GLU A 174 24.38 39.54 31.26
C GLU A 174 25.87 39.90 31.38
N PRO A 175 26.64 39.95 30.28
CA PRO A 175 27.86 40.73 30.25
C PRO A 175 27.55 42.16 29.77
N VAL A 176 27.89 43.11 30.64
CA VAL A 176 27.93 44.55 30.36
C VAL A 176 28.96 44.85 29.27
N ILE A 177 28.54 45.44 28.15
CA ILE A 177 29.41 46.26 27.27
C ILE A 177 28.64 47.52 26.86
N GLU A 178 29.29 48.66 27.10
CA GLU A 178 28.75 50.02 27.07
C GLU A 178 28.42 50.56 25.66
N MET A 179 27.30 51.29 25.62
CA MET A 179 26.98 52.52 24.88
C MET A 179 27.68 52.83 23.55
N LYS A 180 26.85 52.95 22.50
CA LYS A 180 26.84 54.13 21.60
C LYS A 180 25.43 54.35 21.05
N GLU A 181 24.80 55.43 21.51
CA GLU A 181 23.62 56.04 20.90
C GLU A 181 23.96 56.56 19.50
N GLU A 182 23.05 56.39 18.53
CA GLU A 182 22.63 57.49 17.65
C GLU A 182 21.34 57.15 16.88
N LYS A 183 20.33 58.02 17.10
CA LYS A 183 19.25 58.46 16.20
C LYS A 183 18.05 57.55 15.86
N LYS A 184 16.99 57.81 16.64
CA LYS A 184 15.60 58.19 16.26
C LYS A 184 15.18 58.15 14.78
N GLU A 185 13.91 57.75 14.62
CA GLU A 185 12.93 58.18 13.60
C GLU A 185 13.22 57.69 12.17
N GLU A 186 12.40 56.85 11.51
CA GLU A 186 11.00 57.06 11.16
C GLU A 186 10.42 55.81 10.41
N LEU A 187 9.09 55.77 10.27
CA LEU A 187 8.28 54.97 9.31
C LEU A 187 7.75 53.58 9.72
N LYS A 188 6.68 53.62 10.51
CA LYS A 188 5.51 52.74 10.30
C LYS A 188 4.75 53.18 9.02
N LYS A 189 4.55 52.25 8.05
CA LYS A 189 3.29 51.91 7.35
C LYS A 189 3.54 51.30 5.95
N LYS A 190 3.14 50.05 5.74
CA LYS A 190 1.96 49.64 4.93
C LYS A 190 1.81 48.09 4.93
N PRO A 191 0.58 47.54 5.10
CA PRO A 191 0.33 46.11 4.95
C PRO A 191 0.27 45.72 3.46
N VAL A 192 0.85 44.57 3.12
CA VAL A 192 0.85 43.99 1.77
C VAL A 192 -0.55 43.51 1.41
N GLU A 193 -1.12 44.07 0.35
CA GLU A 193 -2.40 43.68 -0.24
C GLU A 193 -2.35 42.24 -0.79
N LYS A 194 -3.30 41.39 -0.36
CA LYS A 194 -3.56 40.08 -0.97
C LYS A 194 -4.21 40.28 -2.35
N LYS A 195 -3.47 40.01 -3.43
CA LYS A 195 -4.03 39.87 -4.77
C LYS A 195 -5.02 38.70 -4.79
N LYS A 196 -6.24 38.97 -5.27
CA LYS A 196 -7.29 37.99 -5.55
C LYS A 196 -6.79 36.94 -6.55
N ASN A 197 -6.94 35.67 -6.21
CA ASN A 197 -6.69 34.54 -7.12
C ASN A 197 -7.68 34.59 -8.29
N GLN A 198 -7.15 34.60 -9.52
CA GLN A 198 -7.92 34.27 -10.72
C GLN A 198 -8.27 32.79 -10.68
N ALA A 199 -9.52 32.44 -11.00
CA ALA A 199 -9.93 31.06 -11.22
C ALA A 199 -9.16 30.48 -12.42
N SER A 200 -8.53 29.32 -12.23
CA SER A 200 -7.83 28.58 -13.29
C SER A 200 -8.82 27.80 -14.16
N LEU A 201 -8.46 27.62 -15.44
CA LEU A 201 -9.20 26.94 -16.52
C LEU A 201 -9.42 25.42 -16.31
N PHE A 202 -9.34 24.94 -15.06
CA PHE A 202 -9.53 23.56 -14.66
C PHE A 202 -10.56 23.40 -13.52
N ASP A 203 -11.23 24.48 -13.11
CA ASP A 203 -12.42 24.42 -12.25
C ASP A 203 -13.69 24.41 -13.13
N PHE A 204 -13.97 23.25 -13.75
CA PHE A 204 -15.25 22.90 -14.38
C PHE A 204 -15.73 21.54 -13.86
#